data_AF-A0A2X2IDG6-F1
#
_entry.id   AF-A0A2X2IDG6-F1
#
_cell.length_a   1.000
_cell.length_b   1.000
_cell.length_c   1.000
_cell.angle_alpha   90.00
_cell.angle_beta   90.00
_cell.angle_gamma   90.00
#
_symmetry.space_group_name_H-M   'P 1'
#
loop_
_entity.id
_entity.type
_entity.pdbx_description
1 polymer ?
#
loop_
_entity_poly.entity_id
_entity_poly.type
_entity_poly.pdbx_seq_one_letter_code
_entity_poly.pdbx_strand_id
1 'polypeptide(L)'
;MSLELLDAARNALEVIPDFPERDDHIIRIFWLNQNRITAIPESILGLSSDSVVNLRENQLSPRIMQTLLQQTAQPDYHGPRIYFSMSDGQQNTLHRPLADAVTAWFPENKQSDVSQIWHAFEHEEHANTFSAFLDRLSDTVSARNTSGFREQVAAWLEKLSASAELRQQSFAIAADATESCEDRVALTWNNLRKTLLVHQASEGLFDNDTGALLSLGREMFRLEILEDIARDKVRTLHFVDEIEVYLAFQTMLAEKLQLSTAVKEIRFYGVSGVTANDLRTAEAMVRSREENEFTDWFSLWGPWHAVLKRTEADRWAQAEEQKYEMLENEYPQRVADRLKAEVYWQ
;
A
#
# COMPACT_ATOMS: atom_id res chain seq x y z
N MET A 1 -4.12 27.14 -31.52
CA MET A 1 -5.02 26.01 -31.79
C MET A 1 -5.15 25.24 -30.49
N SER A 2 -6.32 25.32 -29.86
CA SER A 2 -6.71 24.51 -28.70
C SER A 2 -7.09 23.11 -29.18
N LEU A 3 -6.68 22.06 -28.45
CA LEU A 3 -7.06 20.70 -28.76
C LEU A 3 -8.53 20.46 -28.38
N GLU A 4 -9.39 20.28 -29.39
CA GLU A 4 -10.84 20.07 -29.20
C GLU A 4 -11.24 18.60 -29.30
N LEU A 5 -10.53 17.82 -30.11
CA LEU A 5 -10.78 16.39 -30.28
C LEU A 5 -9.47 15.63 -30.21
N LEU A 6 -9.42 14.63 -29.35
CA LEU A 6 -8.35 13.64 -29.29
C LEU A 6 -8.96 12.26 -29.46
N ASP A 7 -8.61 11.59 -30.55
CA ASP A 7 -8.88 10.17 -30.72
C ASP A 7 -7.59 9.38 -30.54
N ALA A 8 -7.50 8.69 -29.41
CA ALA A 8 -6.45 7.74 -29.12
C ALA A 8 -7.03 6.38 -28.71
N ALA A 9 -8.21 6.05 -29.21
CA ALA A 9 -8.84 4.75 -28.96
C ALA A 9 -8.01 3.61 -29.55
N ARG A 10 -8.12 2.41 -28.96
CA ARG A 10 -7.48 1.17 -29.47
C ARG A 10 -5.96 1.25 -29.56
N ASN A 11 -5.33 1.84 -28.54
CA ASN A 11 -3.88 1.85 -28.40
C ASN A 11 -3.46 1.02 -27.18
N ALA A 12 -2.18 1.09 -26.84
CA ALA A 12 -1.63 0.53 -25.61
C ALA A 12 -1.28 1.67 -24.63
N LEU A 13 -2.13 2.71 -24.55
CA LEU A 13 -1.91 3.79 -23.60
C LEU A 13 -2.14 3.28 -22.19
N GLU A 14 -1.14 3.47 -21.33
CA GLU A 14 -1.21 3.12 -19.91
C GLU A 14 -1.43 4.36 -19.03
N VAL A 15 -1.12 5.54 -19.56
CA VAL A 15 -1.15 6.83 -18.86
C VAL A 15 -1.89 7.86 -19.71
N ILE A 16 -2.72 8.66 -19.05
CA ILE A 16 -3.31 9.86 -19.65
C ILE A 16 -2.54 11.08 -19.12
N PRO A 17 -2.05 11.98 -19.99
CA PRO A 17 -1.49 13.26 -19.54
C PRO A 17 -2.58 14.14 -18.92
N ASP A 18 -2.17 15.16 -18.16
CA ASP A 18 -3.12 16.12 -17.61
C ASP A 18 -4.02 16.74 -18.68
N PHE A 19 -5.31 16.81 -18.36
CA PHE A 19 -6.27 17.49 -19.20
C PHE A 19 -6.04 19.00 -19.16
N PRO A 20 -6.29 19.68 -20.29
CA PRO A 20 -6.17 21.14 -20.35
C PRO A 20 -7.17 21.82 -19.41
N GLU A 21 -6.81 23.01 -18.92
CA GLU A 21 -7.64 23.81 -18.02
C GLU A 21 -9.04 24.06 -18.58
N ARG A 22 -9.99 24.27 -17.64
CA ARG A 22 -11.39 24.53 -17.94
C ARG A 22 -11.51 25.72 -18.89
N ASP A 23 -12.15 25.48 -20.03
CA ASP A 23 -12.62 26.53 -20.91
C ASP A 23 -14.06 26.22 -21.30
N ASP A 24 -15.00 26.98 -20.73
CA ASP A 24 -16.43 26.80 -20.96
C ASP A 24 -16.85 27.16 -22.39
N HIS A 25 -15.98 27.78 -23.19
CA HIS A 25 -16.25 28.10 -24.60
C HIS A 25 -15.79 26.99 -25.55
N ILE A 26 -15.09 25.97 -25.04
CA ILE A 26 -14.50 24.91 -25.85
C ILE A 26 -15.04 23.55 -25.40
N ILE A 27 -15.72 22.88 -26.32
CA ILE A 27 -16.16 21.49 -26.14
C ILE A 27 -14.97 20.59 -26.47
N ARG A 28 -14.56 19.76 -25.52
CA ARG A 28 -13.47 18.80 -25.73
C ARG A 28 -13.98 17.37 -25.73
N ILE A 29 -13.57 16.58 -26.72
CA ILE A 29 -13.95 15.18 -26.86
C ILE A 29 -12.69 14.32 -26.86
N PHE A 30 -12.60 13.41 -25.88
CA PHE A 30 -11.48 12.50 -25.70
C PHE A 30 -11.96 11.05 -25.86
N TRP A 31 -11.56 10.39 -26.96
CA TRP A 31 -11.76 8.96 -27.17
C TRP A 31 -10.52 8.20 -26.71
N LEU A 32 -10.61 7.62 -25.52
CA LEU A 32 -9.52 6.87 -24.87
C LEU A 32 -9.91 5.41 -24.62
N ASN A 33 -10.94 4.91 -25.30
CA ASN A 33 -11.46 3.57 -25.12
C ASN A 33 -10.53 2.49 -25.68
N GLN A 34 -10.62 1.27 -25.13
CA GLN A 34 -9.80 0.11 -25.54
C GLN A 34 -8.30 0.39 -25.42
N ASN A 35 -7.88 0.88 -24.26
CA ASN A 35 -6.49 1.10 -23.90
C ASN A 35 -6.13 0.27 -22.66
N ARG A 36 -4.96 0.52 -22.07
CA ARG A 36 -4.49 -0.11 -20.83
C ARG A 36 -4.42 0.89 -19.69
N ILE A 37 -5.30 1.90 -19.71
CA ILE A 37 -5.30 2.98 -18.73
C ILE A 37 -5.72 2.42 -17.39
N THR A 38 -4.93 2.70 -16.36
CA THR A 38 -5.16 2.22 -15.00
C THR A 38 -5.40 3.34 -14.00
N ALA A 39 -4.85 4.54 -14.26
CA ALA A 39 -5.05 5.73 -13.44
C ALA A 39 -5.49 6.91 -14.30
N ILE A 40 -6.25 7.83 -13.69
CA ILE A 40 -6.84 8.99 -14.36
C ILE A 40 -6.31 10.25 -13.67
N PRO A 41 -5.89 11.29 -14.40
CA PRO A 41 -5.46 12.52 -13.78
C PRO A 41 -6.64 13.28 -13.16
N GLU A 42 -6.43 13.92 -12.00
CA GLU A 42 -7.43 14.74 -11.30
C GLU A 42 -8.00 15.86 -12.18
N SER A 43 -7.21 16.35 -13.14
CA SER A 43 -7.60 17.36 -14.12
C SER A 43 -8.81 16.94 -14.97
N ILE A 44 -9.19 15.66 -15.00
CA ILE A 44 -10.41 15.19 -15.69
C ILE A 44 -11.67 15.89 -15.17
N LEU A 45 -11.76 16.17 -13.87
CA LEU A 45 -12.91 16.85 -13.27
C LEU A 45 -12.94 18.35 -13.58
N GLY A 46 -11.81 18.91 -13.99
CA GLY A 46 -11.69 20.32 -14.36
C GLY A 46 -12.21 20.64 -15.75
N LEU A 47 -12.58 19.64 -16.57
CA LEU A 47 -13.17 19.88 -17.89
C LEU A 47 -14.58 20.47 -17.79
N SER A 48 -15.02 21.18 -18.83
CA SER A 48 -16.37 21.75 -18.91
C SER A 48 -17.45 20.65 -18.97
N SER A 49 -18.67 20.98 -18.56
CA SER A 49 -19.81 20.04 -18.55
C SER A 49 -20.21 19.51 -19.92
N ASP A 50 -19.86 20.25 -20.98
CA ASP A 50 -20.12 19.87 -22.36
C ASP A 50 -19.04 18.96 -22.94
N SER A 51 -17.90 18.83 -22.25
CA SER A 51 -16.83 17.93 -22.66
C SER A 51 -17.19 16.46 -22.40
N VAL A 52 -16.64 15.58 -23.24
CA VAL A 52 -16.91 14.14 -23.21
C VAL A 52 -15.61 13.37 -23.14
N VAL A 53 -15.49 12.45 -22.19
CA VAL A 53 -14.34 11.56 -22.05
C VAL A 53 -14.81 10.12 -22.08
N ASN A 54 -14.30 9.31 -23.01
CA ASN A 54 -14.62 7.90 -23.11
C ASN A 54 -13.42 7.04 -22.68
N LEU A 55 -13.56 6.40 -21.52
CA LEU A 55 -12.62 5.49 -20.88
C LEU A 55 -13.09 4.03 -20.90
N ARG A 56 -14.11 3.68 -21.71
CA ARG A 56 -14.60 2.28 -21.81
C ARG A 56 -13.49 1.32 -22.22
N GLU A 57 -13.59 0.07 -21.76
CA GLU A 57 -12.63 -0.99 -22.08
C GLU A 57 -11.18 -0.62 -21.67
N ASN A 58 -11.02 -0.05 -20.48
CA ASN A 58 -9.73 0.20 -19.83
C ASN A 58 -9.64 -0.60 -18.52
N GLN A 59 -8.44 -0.69 -17.95
CA GLN A 59 -8.17 -1.44 -16.72
C GLN A 59 -8.18 -0.53 -15.48
N LEU A 60 -9.21 0.31 -15.36
CA LEU A 60 -9.39 1.17 -14.19
C LEU A 60 -9.60 0.31 -12.93
N SER A 61 -9.07 0.74 -11.79
CA SER A 61 -9.30 0.02 -10.53
C SER A 61 -10.74 0.24 -10.03
N PRO A 62 -11.33 -0.70 -9.26
CA PRO A 62 -12.68 -0.57 -8.71
C PRO A 62 -12.87 0.71 -7.88
N ARG A 63 -11.85 1.14 -7.14
CA ARG A 63 -11.85 2.40 -6.38
C ARG A 63 -12.03 3.59 -7.30
N ILE A 64 -11.26 3.68 -8.38
CA ILE A 64 -11.38 4.76 -9.37
C ILE A 64 -12.78 4.79 -9.97
N MET A 65 -13.34 3.63 -10.31
CA MET A 65 -14.71 3.54 -10.82
C MET A 65 -15.75 3.99 -9.79
N GLN A 66 -15.61 3.57 -8.52
CA GLN A 66 -16.50 3.96 -7.44
C GLN A 66 -16.42 5.47 -7.15
N THR A 67 -15.22 6.04 -7.16
CA THR A 67 -15.00 7.48 -7.03
C THR A 67 -15.63 8.24 -8.20
N LEU A 68 -15.44 7.78 -9.45
CA LEU A 68 -16.08 8.38 -10.62
C LEU A 68 -17.61 8.36 -10.49
N LEU A 69 -18.19 7.23 -10.08
CA LEU A 69 -19.63 7.12 -9.83
C LEU A 69 -20.08 8.11 -8.75
N GLN A 70 -19.37 8.17 -7.63
CA GLN A 70 -19.73 9.04 -6.51
C GLN A 70 -19.65 10.52 -6.88
N GLN A 71 -18.58 10.94 -7.58
CA GLN A 71 -18.36 12.32 -8.00
C GLN A 71 -19.36 12.76 -9.08
N THR A 72 -19.60 11.91 -10.08
CA THR A 72 -20.56 12.22 -11.17
C THR A 72 -22.02 12.16 -10.73
N ALA A 73 -22.33 11.48 -9.62
CA ALA A 73 -23.66 11.42 -9.03
C ALA A 73 -23.99 12.62 -8.11
N GLN A 74 -23.03 13.50 -7.80
CA GLN A 74 -23.30 14.68 -6.96
C GLN A 74 -24.20 15.68 -7.70
N PRO A 75 -25.17 16.31 -7.01
CA PRO A 75 -26.09 17.27 -7.64
C PRO A 75 -25.40 18.53 -8.16
N ASP A 76 -24.27 18.92 -7.55
CA ASP A 76 -23.47 20.10 -7.93
C ASP A 76 -22.33 19.74 -8.90
N TYR A 77 -22.39 18.55 -9.51
CA TYR A 77 -21.39 18.13 -10.49
C TYR A 77 -21.53 18.92 -11.80
N HIS A 78 -20.51 19.74 -12.08
CA HIS A 78 -20.39 20.53 -13.31
C HIS A 78 -19.21 20.10 -14.20
N GLY A 79 -18.70 18.88 -14.00
CA GLY A 79 -17.61 18.31 -14.78
C GLY A 79 -18.09 17.58 -16.05
N PRO A 80 -17.17 16.97 -16.82
CA PRO A 80 -17.47 16.38 -18.13
C PRO A 80 -18.34 15.11 -18.03
N ARG A 81 -18.91 14.68 -19.16
CA ARG A 81 -19.53 13.36 -19.25
C ARG A 81 -18.47 12.29 -19.43
N ILE A 82 -18.29 11.43 -18.43
CA ILE A 82 -17.30 10.36 -18.41
C ILE A 82 -17.98 9.01 -18.66
N TYR A 83 -17.63 8.34 -19.75
CA TYR A 83 -18.08 6.97 -20.02
C TYR A 83 -16.98 5.98 -19.63
N PHE A 84 -17.27 5.05 -18.73
CA PHE A 84 -16.36 3.95 -18.37
C PHE A 84 -17.13 2.63 -18.39
N SER A 85 -16.41 1.52 -18.57
CA SER A 85 -17.02 0.18 -18.52
C SER A 85 -17.15 -0.22 -17.06
N MET A 86 -18.38 -0.39 -16.59
CA MET A 86 -18.64 -1.15 -15.37
C MET A 86 -18.44 -2.61 -15.73
N SER A 87 -17.44 -3.27 -15.13
CA SER A 87 -17.38 -4.72 -15.21
C SER A 87 -18.64 -5.27 -14.52
N ASP A 88 -19.43 -6.09 -15.24
CA ASP A 88 -20.62 -6.80 -14.73
C ASP A 88 -20.33 -7.70 -13.49
N GLY A 89 -19.10 -7.71 -12.96
CA GLY A 89 -18.68 -8.41 -11.77
C GLY A 89 -19.01 -7.72 -10.44
N GLN A 90 -19.50 -6.48 -10.42
CA GLN A 90 -19.83 -5.78 -9.17
C GLN A 90 -21.05 -6.35 -8.40
N GLN A 91 -21.70 -7.42 -8.89
CA GLN A 91 -22.70 -8.17 -8.11
C GLN A 91 -22.20 -9.52 -7.59
N ASN A 92 -20.97 -9.93 -7.89
CA ASN A 92 -20.38 -11.15 -7.33
C ASN A 92 -18.93 -10.88 -6.94
N THR A 93 -18.72 -10.42 -5.71
CA THR A 93 -17.54 -10.83 -4.94
C THR A 93 -17.65 -12.34 -4.66
N LEU A 94 -17.69 -13.18 -5.70
CA LEU A 94 -17.18 -14.52 -5.55
C LEU A 94 -15.67 -14.33 -5.45
N HIS A 95 -15.20 -14.18 -4.21
CA HIS A 95 -13.79 -14.28 -3.90
C HIS A 95 -13.25 -15.50 -4.64
N ARG A 96 -12.24 -15.30 -5.48
CA ARG A 96 -11.60 -16.44 -6.13
C ARG A 96 -11.02 -17.33 -5.02
N PRO A 97 -11.03 -18.66 -5.20
CA PRO A 97 -10.29 -19.59 -4.36
C PRO A 97 -8.90 -19.06 -4.00
N LEU A 98 -8.46 -19.26 -2.76
CA LEU A 98 -7.13 -18.80 -2.32
C LEU A 98 -6.02 -19.34 -3.24
N ALA A 99 -6.15 -20.59 -3.69
CA ALA A 99 -5.21 -21.20 -4.62
C ALA A 99 -5.14 -20.43 -5.96
N ASP A 100 -6.27 -19.98 -6.49
CA ASP A 100 -6.32 -19.18 -7.72
C ASP A 100 -5.70 -17.79 -7.51
N ALA A 101 -5.88 -17.22 -6.31
CA ALA A 101 -5.28 -15.95 -5.98
C ALA A 101 -3.77 -15.99 -5.90
N VAL A 102 -3.23 -17.04 -5.30
CA VAL A 102 -1.79 -17.20 -5.12
C VAL A 102 -1.12 -17.60 -6.43
N THR A 103 -1.70 -18.52 -7.19
CA THR A 103 -1.14 -18.98 -8.49
C THR A 103 -0.98 -17.83 -9.49
N ALA A 104 -1.86 -16.83 -9.44
CA ALA A 104 -1.75 -15.62 -10.25
C ALA A 104 -0.47 -14.81 -10.03
N TRP A 105 0.27 -15.02 -8.94
CA TRP A 105 1.57 -14.39 -8.67
C TRP A 105 2.77 -15.18 -9.18
N PHE A 106 2.59 -16.49 -9.42
CA PHE A 106 3.67 -17.36 -9.88
C PHE A 106 3.72 -17.45 -11.42
N PRO A 107 4.91 -17.74 -11.99
CA PRO A 107 5.02 -18.07 -13.41
C PRO A 107 4.32 -19.40 -13.73
N GLU A 108 3.82 -19.56 -14.97
CA GLU A 108 3.00 -20.72 -15.40
C GLU A 108 3.62 -22.08 -15.06
N ASN A 109 4.94 -22.19 -15.11
CA ASN A 109 5.66 -23.43 -14.81
C ASN A 109 5.57 -23.89 -13.34
N LYS A 110 5.25 -23.00 -12.39
CA LYS A 110 5.10 -23.31 -10.96
C LYS A 110 3.63 -23.30 -10.49
N GLN A 111 2.70 -22.89 -11.34
CA GLN A 111 1.30 -22.69 -10.93
C GLN A 111 0.63 -23.99 -10.47
N SER A 112 0.87 -25.12 -11.14
CA SER A 112 0.27 -26.40 -10.75
C SER A 112 0.68 -26.84 -9.34
N ASP A 113 1.97 -26.73 -9.01
CA ASP A 113 2.49 -27.15 -7.71
C ASP A 113 2.02 -26.22 -6.59
N VAL A 114 2.06 -24.91 -6.84
CA VAL A 114 1.59 -23.89 -5.89
C VAL A 114 0.09 -24.03 -5.64
N SER A 115 -0.70 -24.23 -6.68
CA SER A 115 -2.15 -24.46 -6.56
C SER A 115 -2.45 -25.62 -5.61
N GLN A 116 -1.76 -26.75 -5.80
CA GLN A 116 -1.96 -27.94 -4.98
C GLN A 116 -1.58 -27.71 -3.51
N ILE A 117 -0.48 -26.99 -3.24
CA ILE A 117 -0.06 -26.65 -1.88
C ILE A 117 -1.09 -25.73 -1.21
N TRP A 118 -1.53 -24.69 -1.91
CA TRP A 118 -2.40 -23.66 -1.36
C TRP A 118 -3.87 -24.09 -1.24
N HIS A 119 -4.32 -25.08 -2.01
CA HIS A 119 -5.61 -25.74 -1.78
C HIS A 119 -5.72 -26.37 -0.39
N ALA A 120 -4.61 -26.85 0.18
CA ALA A 120 -4.62 -27.39 1.55
C ALA A 120 -4.88 -26.30 2.61
N PHE A 121 -4.58 -25.04 2.30
CA PHE A 121 -4.73 -23.89 3.21
C PHE A 121 -6.05 -23.15 3.03
N GLU A 122 -6.87 -23.56 2.07
CA GLU A 122 -8.12 -22.88 1.70
C GLU A 122 -9.20 -22.96 2.80
N HIS A 123 -9.12 -23.97 3.68
CA HIS A 123 -10.03 -24.15 4.80
C HIS A 123 -9.53 -23.50 6.10
N GLU A 124 -8.39 -22.81 6.08
CA GLU A 124 -7.88 -22.10 7.25
C GLU A 124 -8.69 -20.82 7.53
N GLU A 125 -8.72 -20.42 8.80
CA GLU A 125 -9.39 -19.20 9.23
C GLU A 125 -8.77 -17.98 8.52
N HIS A 126 -9.59 -17.03 8.07
CA HIS A 126 -9.17 -15.84 7.32
C HIS A 126 -8.52 -16.10 5.94
N ALA A 127 -8.62 -17.31 5.37
CA ALA A 127 -8.14 -17.60 4.01
C ALA A 127 -8.86 -16.74 2.94
N ASN A 128 -10.17 -16.52 3.09
CA ASN A 128 -10.97 -15.72 2.14
C ASN A 128 -10.60 -14.24 2.15
N THR A 129 -10.36 -13.66 3.34
CA THR A 129 -9.91 -12.26 3.48
C THR A 129 -8.51 -12.08 2.91
N PHE A 130 -7.65 -13.08 3.08
CA PHE A 130 -6.32 -13.09 2.46
C PHE A 130 -6.38 -13.17 0.93
N SER A 131 -7.28 -14.00 0.37
CA SER A 131 -7.52 -14.06 -1.08
C SER A 131 -7.96 -12.69 -1.63
N ALA A 132 -8.90 -12.02 -0.94
CA ALA A 132 -9.36 -10.68 -1.31
C ALA A 132 -8.21 -9.65 -1.28
N PHE A 133 -7.34 -9.73 -0.28
CA PHE A 133 -6.15 -8.88 -0.20
C PHE A 133 -5.21 -9.12 -1.39
N LEU A 134 -4.93 -10.37 -1.75
CA LEU A 134 -4.08 -10.69 -2.90
C LEU A 134 -4.70 -10.25 -4.22
N ASP A 135 -6.02 -10.37 -4.38
CA ASP A 135 -6.75 -9.79 -5.50
C ASP A 135 -6.53 -8.29 -5.61
N ARG A 136 -6.77 -7.58 -4.53
CA ARG A 136 -6.61 -6.12 -4.49
C ARG A 136 -5.17 -5.71 -4.75
N LEU A 137 -4.20 -6.44 -4.19
CA LEU A 137 -2.77 -6.22 -4.44
C LEU A 137 -2.42 -6.47 -5.91
N SER A 138 -3.03 -7.48 -6.55
CA SER A 138 -2.81 -7.83 -7.97
C SER A 138 -3.50 -6.88 -8.95
N ASP A 139 -4.52 -6.16 -8.48
CA ASP A 139 -5.23 -5.15 -9.26
C ASP A 139 -4.42 -3.86 -9.46
N THR A 140 -3.34 -3.71 -8.69
CA THR A 140 -2.43 -2.57 -8.77
C THR A 140 -1.62 -2.61 -10.07
N VAL A 141 -1.38 -1.44 -10.64
CA VAL A 141 -0.57 -1.21 -11.84
C VAL A 141 0.83 -1.75 -11.63
N SER A 142 1.39 -1.51 -10.45
CA SER A 142 2.71 -1.98 -10.08
C SER A 142 2.79 -3.52 -10.03
N ALA A 143 1.77 -4.22 -9.53
CA ALA A 143 1.75 -5.69 -9.57
C ALA A 143 1.66 -6.27 -10.99
N ARG A 144 1.05 -5.54 -11.93
CA ARG A 144 0.89 -5.97 -13.32
C ARG A 144 2.13 -5.68 -14.17
N ASN A 145 2.78 -4.54 -13.94
CA ASN A 145 3.82 -4.03 -14.83
C ASN A 145 5.25 -4.18 -14.28
N THR A 146 5.39 -4.43 -12.97
CA THR A 146 6.70 -4.55 -12.33
C THR A 146 6.97 -6.01 -11.93
N SER A 147 7.78 -6.70 -12.74
CA SER A 147 8.18 -8.09 -12.49
C SER A 147 8.86 -8.26 -11.14
N GLY A 148 9.69 -7.31 -10.73
CA GLY A 148 10.39 -7.36 -9.43
C GLY A 148 9.45 -7.34 -8.22
N PHE A 149 8.30 -6.67 -8.31
CA PHE A 149 7.31 -6.65 -7.23
C PHE A 149 6.61 -8.01 -7.14
N ARG A 150 6.22 -8.56 -8.30
CA ARG A 150 5.63 -9.90 -8.39
C ARG A 150 6.58 -10.98 -7.89
N GLU A 151 7.87 -10.89 -8.20
CA GLU A 151 8.91 -11.78 -7.68
C GLU A 151 9.06 -11.66 -6.15
N GLN A 152 9.02 -10.45 -5.60
CA GLN A 152 9.07 -10.22 -4.16
C GLN A 152 7.85 -10.82 -3.44
N VAL A 153 6.64 -10.63 -4.00
CA VAL A 153 5.40 -11.23 -3.47
C VAL A 153 5.44 -12.75 -3.60
N ALA A 154 5.90 -13.30 -4.72
CA ALA A 154 6.02 -14.74 -4.93
C ALA A 154 7.02 -15.38 -3.94
N ALA A 155 8.20 -14.78 -3.76
CA ALA A 155 9.20 -15.25 -2.79
C ALA A 155 8.68 -15.16 -1.35
N TRP A 156 7.84 -14.16 -1.04
CA TRP A 156 7.17 -14.05 0.24
C TRP A 156 6.10 -15.14 0.43
N LEU A 157 5.28 -15.43 -0.59
CA LEU A 157 4.29 -16.52 -0.56
C LEU A 157 4.96 -17.90 -0.41
N GLU A 158 6.14 -18.13 -1.01
CA GLU A 158 6.92 -19.35 -0.79
C GLU A 158 7.36 -19.50 0.68
N LYS A 159 7.63 -18.41 1.40
CA LYS A 159 7.94 -18.46 2.84
C LYS A 159 6.70 -18.77 3.68
N LEU A 160 5.54 -18.25 3.30
CA LEU A 160 4.27 -18.52 3.98
C LEU A 160 3.82 -19.99 3.81
N SER A 161 4.12 -20.62 2.67
CA SER A 161 3.80 -22.04 2.49
C SER A 161 4.65 -22.95 3.38
N ALA A 162 5.88 -22.53 3.74
CA ALA A 162 6.79 -23.29 4.58
C ALA A 162 6.50 -23.20 6.09
N SER A 163 5.91 -22.10 6.57
CA SER A 163 5.65 -21.86 8.00
C SER A 163 4.17 -21.63 8.29
N ALA A 164 3.56 -22.56 9.04
CA ALA A 164 2.15 -22.47 9.43
C ALA A 164 1.86 -21.29 10.38
N GLU A 165 2.76 -21.01 11.33
CA GLU A 165 2.62 -19.87 12.25
C GLU A 165 2.67 -18.53 11.50
N LEU A 166 3.63 -18.37 10.59
CA LEU A 166 3.75 -17.17 9.78
C LEU A 166 2.53 -16.97 8.87
N ARG A 167 1.99 -18.05 8.30
CA ARG A 167 0.79 -18.02 7.48
C ARG A 167 -0.43 -17.58 8.29
N GLN A 168 -0.65 -18.17 9.46
CA GLN A 168 -1.77 -17.80 10.33
C GLN A 168 -1.70 -16.33 10.76
N GLN A 169 -0.53 -15.84 11.18
CA GLN A 169 -0.35 -14.42 11.54
C GLN A 169 -0.58 -13.49 10.34
N SER A 170 -0.12 -13.88 9.15
CA SER A 170 -0.32 -13.10 7.93
C SER A 170 -1.80 -13.02 7.54
N PHE A 171 -2.56 -14.11 7.70
CA PHE A 171 -3.99 -14.13 7.41
C PHE A 171 -4.78 -13.26 8.39
N ALA A 172 -4.42 -13.27 9.68
CA ALA A 172 -5.02 -12.40 10.68
C ALA A 172 -4.79 -10.91 10.36
N ILE A 173 -3.58 -10.52 9.94
CA ILE A 173 -3.28 -9.14 9.54
C ILE A 173 -4.09 -8.70 8.32
N ALA A 174 -4.29 -9.61 7.35
CA ALA A 174 -5.11 -9.34 6.18
C ALA A 174 -6.61 -9.22 6.55
N ALA A 175 -7.08 -9.98 7.55
CA ALA A 175 -8.44 -9.83 8.08
C ALA A 175 -8.62 -8.47 8.76
N ASP A 176 -7.72 -8.08 9.65
CA ASP A 176 -7.74 -6.77 10.32
C ASP A 176 -7.74 -5.60 9.32
N ALA A 177 -6.98 -5.74 8.22
CA ALA A 177 -6.95 -4.76 7.15
C ALA A 177 -8.27 -4.64 6.40
N THR A 178 -8.94 -5.77 6.15
CA THR A 178 -10.22 -5.82 5.44
C THR A 178 -11.34 -5.23 6.31
N GLU A 179 -11.28 -5.42 7.62
CA GLU A 179 -12.28 -4.87 8.57
C GLU A 179 -12.05 -3.37 8.86
N SER A 180 -10.80 -2.92 8.96
CA SER A 180 -10.49 -1.60 9.54
C SER A 180 -10.43 -0.44 8.54
N CYS A 181 -10.39 -0.67 7.23
CA CYS A 181 -10.60 0.32 6.15
C CYS A 181 -10.35 -0.35 4.78
N GLU A 182 -11.34 -0.32 3.89
CA GLU A 182 -11.32 -0.92 2.53
C GLU A 182 -10.17 -0.46 1.59
N ASP A 183 -9.34 0.51 2.00
CA ASP A 183 -8.33 1.16 1.17
C ASP A 183 -6.86 0.93 1.56
N ARG A 184 -6.56 0.23 2.67
CA ARG A 184 -5.20 0.22 3.27
C ARG A 184 -4.27 -0.89 2.79
N VAL A 185 -4.14 -1.07 1.48
CA VAL A 185 -3.32 -2.17 0.91
C VAL A 185 -1.83 -1.97 1.20
N ALA A 186 -1.32 -0.73 1.13
CA ALA A 186 0.10 -0.42 1.36
C ALA A 186 0.52 -0.67 2.81
N LEU A 187 -0.29 -0.20 3.77
CA LEU A 187 -0.10 -0.47 5.20
C LEU A 187 -0.10 -1.98 5.49
N THR A 188 -1.06 -2.70 4.92
CA THR A 188 -1.18 -4.16 5.10
C THR A 188 0.07 -4.87 4.59
N TRP A 189 0.55 -4.49 3.40
CA TRP A 189 1.79 -5.03 2.85
C TRP A 189 3.00 -4.76 3.77
N ASN A 190 3.12 -3.55 4.33
CA ASN A 190 4.18 -3.23 5.29
C ASN A 190 4.07 -4.05 6.58
N ASN A 191 2.87 -4.24 7.11
CA ASN A 191 2.63 -5.05 8.30
C ASN A 191 2.94 -6.54 8.07
N LEU A 192 2.60 -7.07 6.91
CA LEU A 192 2.95 -8.44 6.51
C LEU A 192 4.46 -8.64 6.42
N ARG A 193 5.18 -7.67 5.83
CA ARG A 193 6.65 -7.68 5.81
C ARG A 193 7.25 -7.59 7.20
N LYS A 194 6.72 -6.71 8.07
CA LYS A 194 7.14 -6.61 9.47
C LYS A 194 6.97 -7.94 10.20
N THR A 195 5.87 -8.65 9.96
CA THR A 195 5.57 -9.96 10.57
C THR A 195 6.55 -11.03 10.12
N LEU A 196 6.91 -11.06 8.83
CA LEU A 196 7.98 -11.93 8.34
C LEU A 196 9.29 -11.67 9.09
N LEU A 197 9.65 -10.39 9.30
CA LEU A 197 10.88 -10.05 10.02
C LEU A 197 10.83 -10.45 11.50
N VAL A 198 9.68 -10.30 12.16
CA VAL A 198 9.47 -10.78 13.54
C VAL A 198 9.68 -12.29 13.60
N HIS A 199 9.12 -13.04 12.65
CA HIS A 199 9.27 -14.48 12.59
C HIS A 199 10.73 -14.89 12.38
N GLN A 200 11.42 -14.29 11.40
CA GLN A 200 12.85 -14.55 11.14
C GLN A 200 13.75 -14.19 12.33
N ALA A 201 13.44 -13.09 13.03
CA ALA A 201 14.13 -12.73 14.26
C ALA A 201 13.89 -13.75 15.37
N SER A 202 12.67 -14.27 15.49
CA SER A 202 12.30 -15.28 16.48
C SER A 202 12.96 -16.64 16.22
N GLU A 203 13.23 -16.97 14.95
CA GLU A 203 14.01 -18.15 14.53
C GLU A 203 15.52 -18.00 14.77
N GLY A 204 15.99 -16.80 15.15
CA GLY A 204 17.39 -16.53 15.49
C GLY A 204 18.27 -16.10 14.32
N LEU A 205 17.68 -15.66 13.19
CA LEU A 205 18.42 -15.21 12.01
C LEU A 205 19.41 -14.06 12.32
N PHE A 206 19.09 -13.24 13.32
CA PHE A 206 19.83 -12.03 13.68
C PHE A 206 20.61 -12.15 15.00
N ASP A 207 20.67 -13.34 15.63
CA ASP A 207 21.28 -13.52 16.96
C ASP A 207 22.76 -13.08 17.00
N ASN A 208 23.50 -13.21 15.88
CA ASN A 208 24.90 -12.80 15.74
C ASN A 208 25.12 -11.60 14.80
N ASP A 209 24.06 -11.04 14.22
CA ASP A 209 24.15 -9.97 13.21
C ASP A 209 23.19 -8.82 13.52
N THR A 210 23.49 -8.13 14.62
CA THR A 210 22.76 -6.93 15.04
C THR A 210 22.94 -5.79 14.05
N GLY A 211 24.02 -5.80 13.26
CA GLY A 211 24.28 -4.81 12.21
C GLY A 211 23.31 -4.92 11.03
N ALA A 212 23.04 -6.14 10.58
CA ALA A 212 22.01 -6.41 9.58
C ALA A 212 20.62 -6.03 10.09
N LEU A 213 20.30 -6.36 11.36
CA LEU A 213 19.02 -5.99 11.97
C LEU A 213 18.86 -4.47 12.08
N LEU A 214 19.91 -3.74 12.46
CA LEU A 214 19.87 -2.27 12.53
C LEU A 214 19.67 -1.65 11.15
N SER A 215 20.36 -2.16 10.14
CA SER A 215 20.24 -1.69 8.75
C SER A 215 18.83 -1.92 8.22
N LEU A 216 18.27 -3.10 8.49
CA LEU A 216 16.91 -3.46 8.14
C LEU A 216 15.87 -2.65 8.93
N GLY A 217 16.11 -2.38 10.20
CA GLY A 217 15.27 -1.53 11.04
C GLY A 217 15.20 -0.11 10.51
N ARG A 218 16.35 0.47 10.11
CA ARG A 218 16.38 1.79 9.44
C ARG A 218 15.58 1.78 8.16
N GLU A 219 15.72 0.73 7.35
CA GLU A 219 14.96 0.60 6.12
C GLU A 219 13.45 0.52 6.39
N MET A 220 13.02 -0.31 7.35
CA MET A 220 11.61 -0.43 7.73
C MET A 220 11.04 0.88 8.28
N PHE A 221 11.81 1.62 9.07
CA PHE A 221 11.42 2.93 9.57
C PHE A 221 11.19 3.94 8.44
N ARG A 222 12.10 3.97 7.45
CA ARG A 222 11.95 4.81 6.25
C ARG A 222 10.68 4.44 5.48
N LEU A 223 10.40 3.14 5.33
CA LEU A 223 9.20 2.64 4.64
C LEU A 223 7.90 3.02 5.36
N GLU A 224 7.89 2.99 6.70
CA GLU A 224 6.74 3.40 7.52
C GLU A 224 6.42 4.89 7.33
N ILE A 225 7.45 5.75 7.33
CA ILE A 225 7.26 7.18 7.06
C ILE A 225 6.78 7.44 5.62
N LEU A 226 7.29 6.69 4.64
CA LEU A 226 6.84 6.81 3.25
C LEU A 226 5.37 6.37 3.08
N GLU A 227 4.90 5.42 3.87
CA GLU A 227 3.48 5.02 3.89
C GLU A 227 2.61 6.12 4.48
N ASP A 228 3.01 6.74 5.60
CA ASP A 228 2.34 7.91 6.16
C ASP A 228 2.23 9.07 5.14
N ILE A 229 3.33 9.37 4.44
CA ILE A 229 3.37 10.42 3.41
C ILE A 229 2.46 10.06 2.22
N ALA A 230 2.50 8.80 1.77
CA ALA A 230 1.63 8.33 0.70
C ALA A 230 0.16 8.45 1.10
N ARG A 231 -0.19 8.05 2.32
CA ARG A 231 -1.54 8.18 2.87
C ARG A 231 -2.03 9.62 2.89
N ASP A 232 -1.20 10.56 3.37
CA ASP A 232 -1.57 11.97 3.40
C ASP A 232 -1.70 12.56 1.98
N LYS A 233 -0.88 12.11 1.04
CA LYS A 233 -1.01 12.49 -0.37
C LYS A 233 -2.29 11.92 -1.00
N VAL A 234 -2.64 10.68 -0.72
CA VAL A 234 -3.83 10.01 -1.28
C VAL A 234 -5.12 10.64 -0.78
N ARG A 235 -5.13 11.23 0.42
CA ARG A 235 -6.28 12.07 0.86
C ARG A 235 -6.54 13.27 -0.05
N THR A 236 -5.55 13.69 -0.84
CA THR A 236 -5.67 14.78 -1.81
C THR A 236 -5.97 14.30 -3.24
N LEU A 237 -5.93 12.98 -3.48
CA LEU A 237 -6.08 12.36 -4.80
C LEU A 237 -7.29 11.39 -4.79
N HIS A 238 -8.18 11.56 -5.76
CA HIS A 238 -9.41 10.79 -5.91
C HIS A 238 -9.24 9.60 -6.85
N PHE A 239 -8.38 9.72 -7.87
CA PHE A 239 -8.23 8.75 -8.95
C PHE A 239 -6.90 8.00 -8.95
N VAL A 240 -6.19 8.00 -7.82
CA VAL A 240 -4.93 7.27 -7.65
C VAL A 240 -5.04 6.35 -6.42
N ASP A 241 -4.66 5.08 -6.59
CA ASP A 241 -4.63 4.11 -5.49
C ASP A 241 -3.45 4.38 -4.53
N GLU A 242 -3.66 4.15 -3.23
CA GLU A 242 -2.66 4.44 -2.19
C GLU A 242 -1.33 3.75 -2.42
N ILE A 243 -1.41 2.49 -2.81
CA ILE A 243 -0.24 1.67 -3.08
C ILE A 243 0.55 2.15 -4.31
N GLU A 244 -0.09 2.78 -5.30
CA GLU A 244 0.64 3.35 -6.45
C GLU A 244 1.45 4.59 -6.04
N VAL A 245 0.89 5.42 -5.15
CA VAL A 245 1.62 6.55 -4.56
C VAL A 245 2.77 6.07 -3.69
N TYR A 246 2.52 5.06 -2.85
CA TYR A 246 3.52 4.48 -1.99
C TYR A 246 4.68 3.82 -2.76
N LEU A 247 4.38 2.98 -3.75
CA LEU A 247 5.38 2.33 -4.59
C LEU A 247 6.16 3.35 -5.43
N ALA A 248 5.51 4.41 -5.91
CA ALA A 248 6.21 5.51 -6.57
C ALA A 248 7.23 6.18 -5.64
N PHE A 249 6.86 6.49 -4.40
CA PHE A 249 7.82 7.01 -3.41
C PHE A 249 8.95 6.03 -3.14
N GLN A 250 8.65 4.75 -2.93
CA GLN A 250 9.67 3.72 -2.69
C GLN A 250 10.68 3.63 -3.83
N THR A 251 10.24 3.53 -5.08
CA THR A 251 11.14 3.38 -6.22
C THR A 251 11.92 4.66 -6.50
N MET A 252 11.27 5.83 -6.46
CA MET A 252 11.94 7.10 -6.76
C MET A 252 12.93 7.54 -5.67
N LEU A 253 12.70 7.12 -4.42
CA LEU A 253 13.60 7.39 -3.31
C LEU A 253 14.51 6.20 -2.97
N ALA A 254 14.42 5.09 -3.71
CA ALA A 254 15.19 3.88 -3.43
C ALA A 254 16.70 4.14 -3.35
N GLU A 255 17.26 4.84 -4.34
CA GLU A 255 18.70 5.15 -4.34
C GLU A 255 19.08 6.15 -3.25
N LYS A 256 18.25 7.17 -3.04
CA LYS A 256 18.55 8.27 -2.10
C LYS A 256 18.41 7.86 -0.64
N LEU A 257 17.41 7.04 -0.34
CA LEU A 257 17.11 6.52 0.99
C LEU A 257 17.67 5.10 1.19
N GLN A 258 18.48 4.59 0.25
CA GLN A 258 19.14 3.28 0.33
C GLN A 258 18.17 2.14 0.66
N LEU A 259 17.01 2.12 0.01
CA LEU A 259 15.99 1.09 0.20
C LEU A 259 16.38 -0.16 -0.60
N SER A 260 16.93 -1.18 0.08
CA SER A 260 17.39 -2.42 -0.56
C SER A 260 16.25 -3.30 -1.04
N THR A 261 15.09 -3.18 -0.41
CA THR A 261 13.86 -3.95 -0.67
C THR A 261 12.87 -3.23 -1.57
N ALA A 262 13.17 -2.00 -1.98
CA ALA A 262 12.37 -1.28 -2.95
C ALA A 262 12.58 -1.84 -4.34
N VAL A 263 11.49 -1.93 -5.11
CA VAL A 263 11.57 -2.45 -6.47
C VAL A 263 12.16 -1.38 -7.38
N LYS A 264 13.27 -1.70 -8.07
CA LYS A 264 14.07 -0.74 -8.84
C LYS A 264 13.46 -0.33 -10.19
N GLU A 265 12.45 -1.06 -10.68
CA GLU A 265 11.85 -0.79 -11.99
C GLU A 265 10.34 -0.54 -11.86
N ILE A 266 9.93 0.73 -11.79
CA ILE A 266 8.56 1.13 -12.11
C ILE A 266 8.63 1.97 -13.39
N ARG A 267 8.10 1.47 -14.50
CA ARG A 267 8.09 2.20 -15.78
C ARG A 267 7.11 3.39 -15.80
N PHE A 268 6.36 3.63 -14.72
CA PHE A 268 5.18 4.51 -14.69
C PHE A 268 5.21 5.60 -13.62
N TYR A 269 6.30 6.37 -13.58
CA TYR A 269 6.45 7.51 -12.67
C TYR A 269 5.42 8.66 -12.87
N GLY A 270 4.76 8.72 -14.03
CA GLY A 270 3.96 9.89 -14.43
C GLY A 270 2.54 9.96 -13.89
N VAL A 271 2.00 8.91 -13.25
CA VAL A 271 0.55 8.79 -12.94
C VAL A 271 0.22 8.78 -11.46
N SER A 272 1.22 8.70 -10.59
CA SER A 272 1.02 8.61 -9.14
C SER A 272 0.65 9.95 -8.50
N GLY A 273 0.55 11.04 -9.28
CA GLY A 273 0.35 12.41 -8.76
C GLY A 273 1.50 12.93 -7.89
N VAL A 274 2.64 12.22 -7.90
CA VAL A 274 3.84 12.55 -7.12
C VAL A 274 4.70 13.54 -7.91
N THR A 275 4.85 14.75 -7.40
CA THR A 275 5.67 15.78 -8.04
C THR A 275 7.13 15.68 -7.61
N ALA A 276 8.05 16.27 -8.39
CA ALA A 276 9.45 16.40 -8.00
C ALA A 276 9.63 17.15 -6.67
N ASN A 277 8.69 18.04 -6.31
CA ASN A 277 8.72 18.72 -5.02
C ASN A 277 8.28 17.80 -3.88
N ASP A 278 7.27 16.96 -4.11
CA ASP A 278 6.83 15.96 -3.14
C ASP A 278 7.97 14.99 -2.81
N LEU A 279 8.73 14.53 -3.80
CA LEU A 279 9.89 13.66 -3.58
C LEU A 279 10.97 14.30 -2.72
N ARG A 280 11.31 15.58 -2.97
CA ARG A 280 12.29 16.30 -2.14
C ARG A 280 11.78 16.50 -0.71
N THR A 281 10.50 16.81 -0.57
CA THR A 281 9.86 17.02 0.73
C THR A 281 9.82 15.71 1.52
N ALA A 282 9.43 14.61 0.87
CA ALA A 282 9.41 13.28 1.45
C ALA A 282 10.81 12.83 1.87
N GLU A 283 11.82 13.02 1.01
CA GLU A 283 13.22 12.71 1.36
C GLU A 283 13.68 13.48 2.61
N ALA A 284 13.43 14.80 2.65
CA ALA A 284 13.82 15.63 3.79
C ALA A 284 13.08 15.22 5.07
N MET A 285 11.78 14.92 4.97
CA MET A 285 10.96 14.46 6.08
C MET A 285 11.48 13.14 6.66
N VAL A 286 11.76 12.16 5.80
CA VAL A 286 12.29 10.86 6.22
C VAL A 286 13.63 11.02 6.94
N ARG A 287 14.56 11.81 6.38
CA ARG A 287 15.87 12.05 7.03
C ARG A 287 15.72 12.77 8.36
N SER A 288 14.85 13.77 8.44
CA SER A 288 14.60 14.51 9.68
C SER A 288 13.99 13.63 10.76
N ARG A 289 13.00 12.80 10.43
CA ARG A 289 12.41 11.86 11.40
C ARG A 289 13.38 10.76 11.79
N GLU A 290 14.20 10.26 10.87
CA GLU A 290 15.21 9.24 11.18
C GLU A 290 16.24 9.74 12.19
N GLU A 291 16.63 11.02 12.13
CA GLU A 291 17.57 11.59 13.10
C GLU A 291 16.97 11.71 14.50
N ASN A 292 15.66 12.02 14.61
CA ASN A 292 15.04 12.38 15.89
C ASN A 292 14.24 11.25 16.55
N GLU A 293 13.64 10.35 15.77
CA GLU A 293 12.63 9.40 16.25
C GLU A 293 13.09 7.94 16.13
N PHE A 294 14.14 7.66 15.35
CA PHE A 294 14.55 6.29 15.03
C PHE A 294 14.95 5.47 16.26
N THR A 295 15.66 6.06 17.22
CA THR A 295 16.10 5.36 18.44
C THR A 295 14.92 4.90 19.28
N ASP A 296 13.92 5.77 19.45
CA ASP A 296 12.72 5.47 20.21
C ASP A 296 11.88 4.43 19.48
N TRP A 297 11.70 4.60 18.16
CA TRP A 297 11.00 3.63 17.33
C TRP A 297 11.67 2.24 17.35
N PHE A 298 12.99 2.18 17.21
CA PHE A 298 13.74 0.92 17.21
C PHE A 298 13.63 0.22 18.57
N SER A 299 13.61 0.99 19.67
CA SER A 299 13.43 0.44 21.02
C SER A 299 12.06 -0.24 21.22
N LEU A 300 11.05 0.17 20.44
CA LEU A 300 9.69 -0.39 20.46
C LEU A 300 9.43 -1.39 19.33
N TRP A 301 10.43 -1.66 18.48
CA TRP A 301 10.26 -2.45 17.28
C TRP A 301 10.17 -3.95 17.59
N GLY A 302 9.11 -4.61 17.10
CA GLY A 302 8.81 -6.02 17.41
C GLY A 302 9.96 -7.01 17.14
N PRO A 303 10.61 -6.99 15.96
CA PRO A 303 11.76 -7.86 15.69
C PRO A 303 12.93 -7.65 16.65
N TRP A 304 13.16 -6.41 17.10
CA TRP A 304 14.18 -6.11 18.10
C TRP A 304 13.86 -6.75 19.46
N HIS A 305 12.59 -6.68 19.90
CA HIS A 305 12.16 -7.38 21.12
C HIS A 305 12.30 -8.90 21.00
N ALA A 306 12.03 -9.47 19.82
CA ALA A 306 12.20 -10.90 19.59
C ALA A 306 13.67 -11.33 19.75
N VAL A 307 14.62 -10.55 19.22
CA VAL A 307 16.05 -10.81 19.42
C VAL A 307 16.44 -10.64 20.89
N LEU A 308 16.03 -9.55 21.54
CA LEU A 308 16.35 -9.29 22.96
C LEU A 308 15.87 -10.41 23.89
N LYS A 309 14.66 -10.95 23.65
CA LYS A 309 14.14 -12.09 24.42
C LYS A 309 14.99 -13.35 24.28
N ARG A 310 15.69 -13.52 23.16
CA ARG A 310 16.52 -14.69 22.88
C ARG A 310 17.96 -14.53 23.37
N THR A 311 18.57 -13.38 23.12
CA THR A 311 19.99 -13.13 23.39
C THR A 311 20.23 -12.59 24.80
N GLU A 312 19.31 -11.77 25.32
CA GLU A 312 19.45 -11.01 26.58
C GLU A 312 18.21 -11.20 27.47
N ALA A 313 17.78 -12.46 27.65
CA ALA A 313 16.56 -12.82 28.37
C ALA A 313 16.51 -12.28 29.80
N ASP A 314 17.64 -12.29 30.52
CA ASP A 314 17.72 -11.82 31.91
C ASP A 314 17.43 -10.31 32.02
N ARG A 315 18.00 -9.52 31.10
CA ARG A 315 17.76 -8.07 31.06
C ARG A 315 16.35 -7.74 30.59
N TRP A 316 15.81 -8.52 29.66
CA TRP A 316 14.42 -8.39 29.23
C TRP A 316 13.45 -8.62 30.40
N ALA A 317 13.66 -9.69 31.18
CA ALA A 317 12.84 -10.00 32.35
C ALA A 317 12.87 -8.88 33.39
N GLN A 318 14.05 -8.31 33.67
CA GLN A 318 14.20 -7.18 34.59
C GLN A 318 13.46 -5.92 34.09
N ALA A 319 13.55 -5.62 32.79
CA ALA A 319 12.83 -4.49 32.20
C ALA A 319 11.31 -4.67 32.28
N GLU A 320 10.84 -5.91 32.10
CA GLU A 320 9.42 -6.25 32.21
C GLU A 320 8.92 -6.16 33.67
N GLU A 321 9.72 -6.59 34.65
CA GLU A 321 9.43 -6.45 36.07
C GLU A 321 9.34 -4.96 36.48
N GLN A 322 10.32 -4.14 36.06
CA GLN A 322 10.28 -2.68 36.29
C GLN A 322 9.04 -2.02 35.67
N LYS A 323 8.60 -2.46 34.49
CA LYS A 323 7.38 -1.97 33.85
C LYS A 323 6.15 -2.28 34.72
N TYR A 324 6.05 -3.49 35.28
CA TYR A 324 4.95 -3.85 36.19
C TYR A 324 5.01 -3.06 37.49
N GLU A 325 6.19 -2.89 38.09
CA GLU A 325 6.35 -2.06 39.29
C GLU A 325 5.92 -0.60 39.07
N MET A 326 6.26 -0.01 37.92
CA MET A 326 5.82 1.35 37.56
C MET A 326 4.31 1.41 37.31
N LEU A 327 3.72 0.38 36.70
CA LEU A 327 2.27 0.27 36.48
C LEU A 327 1.50 0.19 37.79
N GLU A 328 2.00 -0.53 38.78
CA GLU A 328 1.35 -0.66 40.09
C GLU A 328 1.53 0.60 40.95
N ASN A 329 2.73 1.20 40.97
CA ASN A 329 3.06 2.23 41.94
C ASN A 329 2.93 3.67 41.40
N GLU A 330 3.40 3.94 40.19
CA GLU A 330 3.52 5.30 39.66
C GLU A 330 2.43 5.66 38.64
N TYR A 331 1.88 4.69 37.94
CA TYR A 331 0.92 4.94 36.86
C TYR A 331 -0.35 5.67 37.31
N PRO A 332 -1.01 5.32 38.44
CA PRO A 332 -2.19 6.05 38.89
C PRO A 332 -1.88 7.53 39.20
N GLN A 333 -0.71 7.78 39.81
CA GLN A 333 -0.28 9.13 40.17
C GLN A 333 0.11 9.94 38.93
N ARG A 334 0.85 9.35 37.98
CA ARG A 334 1.20 10.00 36.71
C ARG A 334 -0.03 10.35 35.87
N VAL A 335 -1.04 9.47 35.83
CA VAL A 335 -2.32 9.75 35.16
C VAL A 335 -3.04 10.89 35.86
N ALA A 336 -3.11 10.89 37.19
CA ALA A 336 -3.73 11.97 37.95
C ALA A 336 -3.04 13.33 37.74
N ASP A 337 -1.70 13.34 37.68
CA ASP A 337 -0.92 14.56 37.46
C ASP A 337 -1.07 15.07 36.01
N ARG A 338 -1.13 14.17 35.02
CA ARG A 338 -1.40 14.51 33.61
C ARG A 338 -2.81 15.10 33.44
N LEU A 339 -3.83 14.48 34.04
CA LEU A 339 -5.21 14.96 33.99
C LEU A 339 -5.37 16.31 34.69
N LYS A 340 -4.71 16.52 35.83
CA LYS A 340 -4.69 17.84 36.48
C LYS A 340 -4.04 18.89 35.58
N ALA A 341 -2.94 18.57 34.92
CA ALA A 341 -2.25 19.49 34.02
C ALA A 341 -3.12 19.89 32.81
N GLU A 342 -3.98 19.01 32.29
CA GLU A 342 -4.92 19.35 31.20
C GLU A 342 -6.10 20.22 31.67
N VAL A 343 -6.56 20.07 32.91
CA VAL A 343 -7.67 20.86 33.48
C VAL A 343 -7.28 22.33 33.75
N TYR A 344 -5.99 22.64 33.91
CA TYR A 344 -5.52 24.03 34.12
C TYR A 344 -5.37 24.85 32.82
N TRP A 345 -5.62 24.26 31.64
CA TRP A 345 -5.55 24.94 30.34
C TRP A 345 -6.91 25.09 29.63
N GLN A 346 -8.03 24.87 30.33
CA GLN A 346 -9.37 25.34 29.96
C GLN A 346 -9.73 26.56 30.79
#